data_AF-A0A937JDY0-F1
#
_entry.id   AF-A0A937JDY0-F1
#
_cell.length_a   1.000
_cell.length_b   1.000
_cell.length_c   1.000
_cell.angle_alpha   90.00
_cell.angle_beta   90.00
_cell.angle_gamma   90.00
#
_symmetry.space_group_name_H-M   'P 1'
#
loop_
_entity.id
_entity.type
_entity.pdbx_description
1 polymer ?
#
loop_
_entity_poly.entity_id
_entity_poly.type
_entity_poly.pdbx_seq_one_letter_code
_entity_poly.pdbx_strand_id
1 'polypeptide(L)' 'MAGKRIDVYLVCGGKYHDFDFARLELLKLLAERDVVRVKVANDYS' A
#
# COMPACT_ATOMS: atom_id res chain seq x y z
N MET A 1 11.41 18.25 11.41
CA MET A 1 11.43 18.46 9.94
C MET A 1 10.24 17.70 9.36
N ALA A 2 9.26 18.39 8.78
CA ALA A 2 8.16 17.71 8.11
C ALA A 2 8.74 16.97 6.89
N GLY A 3 8.73 15.63 6.92
CA GLY A 3 9.32 14.82 5.86
C GLY A 3 8.62 15.08 4.52
N LYS A 4 9.39 15.01 3.43
CA LYS A 4 8.85 15.18 2.06
C LYS A 4 7.81 14.08 1.79
N ARG A 5 6.67 14.47 1.21
CA ARG A 5 5.61 13.54 0.77
C ARG A 5 6.18 12.47 -0.15
N ILE A 6 5.72 11.23 0.04
CA ILE A 6 6.07 10.05 -0.77
C ILE A 6 4.76 9.47 -1.33
N ASP A 7 4.61 9.51 -2.65
CA ASP A 7 3.49 8.86 -3.32
C ASP A 7 3.88 7.43 -3.70
N VAL A 8 3.06 6.46 -3.30
CA VAL A 8 3.29 5.02 -3.47
C VAL A 8 2.14 4.43 -4.28
N TYR A 9 2.48 3.60 -5.27
CA TYR A 9 1.51 2.78 -5.98
C TYR A 9 1.69 1.32 -5.57
N LEU A 10 0.77 0.80 -4.75
CA LEU A 10 0.79 -0.56 -4.26
C LEU A 10 -0.08 -1.44 -5.15
N VAL A 11 0.54 -2.36 -5.88
CA VAL A 11 -0.17 -3.42 -6.59
C VAL A 11 -0.21 -4.65 -5.68
N CYS A 12 -1.41 -5.05 -5.28
CA CYS A 12 -1.62 -6.21 -4.41
C CYS A 12 -2.91 -6.94 -4.80
N GLY A 13 -2.75 -8.10 -5.43
CA GLY A 13 -3.86 -8.95 -5.86
C GLY A 13 -3.35 -10.28 -6.41
N GLY A 14 -4.26 -11.25 -6.54
CA GLY A 14 -3.97 -12.59 -7.05
C GLY A 14 -5.12 -13.56 -6.78
N LYS A 15 -4.94 -14.84 -7.16
CA LYS A 15 -6.05 -15.80 -7.33
C LYS A 15 -6.18 -16.88 -6.25
N TYR A 16 -5.19 -17.04 -5.37
CA TYR A 16 -5.05 -18.24 -4.52
C TYR A 16 -4.76 -17.95 -3.05
N HIS A 17 -4.68 -16.69 -2.67
CA HIS A 17 -4.39 -16.26 -1.30
C HIS A 17 -5.33 -15.12 -0.90
N ASP A 18 -5.41 -14.88 0.41
CA ASP A 18 -6.10 -13.71 0.94
C ASP A 18 -5.23 -12.45 0.75
N PHE A 19 -5.37 -11.87 -0.44
CA PHE A 19 -4.71 -10.61 -0.79
C PHE A 19 -5.32 -9.41 -0.06
N ASP A 20 -6.54 -9.53 0.49
CA ASP A 20 -7.15 -8.47 1.27
C ASP A 20 -6.46 -8.33 2.62
N PHE A 21 -6.16 -9.45 3.28
CA PHE A 21 -5.34 -9.48 4.50
C PHE A 21 -3.93 -8.95 4.24
N ALA A 22 -3.24 -9.46 3.22
CA ALA A 22 -1.88 -9.01 2.90
C ALA A 22 -1.82 -7.50 2.58
N ARG A 23 -2.78 -7.00 1.80
CA ARG A 23 -2.93 -5.59 1.48
C ARG A 23 -3.14 -4.74 2.74
N LEU A 24 -3.98 -5.19 3.67
CA LEU A 24 -4.21 -4.48 4.93
C LEU A 24 -2.94 -4.37 5.76
N GLU A 25 -2.20 -5.47 5.94
CA GLU A 25 -0.96 -5.46 6.72
C GLU A 25 0.11 -4.55 6.11
N LEU A 26 0.25 -4.56 4.77
CA LEU A 26 1.13 -3.63 4.07
C LEU A 26 0.70 -2.17 4.25
N LEU A 27 -0.60 -1.88 4.19
CA LEU A 27 -1.13 -0.53 4.41
C LEU A 27 -0.91 -0.05 5.85
N LYS A 28 -1.00 -0.93 6.85
CA LYS A 28 -0.67 -0.59 8.25
C LYS A 28 0.79 -0.15 8.39
N LEU A 29 1.73 -0.92 7.83
CA LEU A 29 3.16 -0.58 7.85
C LEU A 29 3.46 0.73 7.12
N LEU A 30 2.82 0.95 5.96
CA LEU A 30 2.97 2.20 5.20
C LEU A 30 2.39 3.41 5.96
N ALA A 31 1.31 3.20 6.73
CA ALA A 31 0.67 4.25 7.53
C ALA A 31 1.49 4.66 8.76
N GLU A 32 2.51 3.90 9.18
CA GLU A 32 3.45 4.32 10.24
C GLU A 32 4.24 5.59 9.86
N ARG A 33 4.24 5.95 8.58
CA ARG A 33 4.90 7.15 8.05
C ARG A 33 3.86 8.15 7.56
N ASP A 34 3.66 9.23 8.31
CA ASP A 34 2.68 10.29 8.01
C ASP A 34 2.84 10.95 6.63
N VAL A 35 4.02 10.80 6.01
CA VAL A 35 4.37 11.38 4.71
C VAL A 35 3.99 10.49 3.52
N VAL A 36 3.57 9.25 3.77
CA VAL A 36 3.26 8.28 2.73
C VAL A 36 1.79 8.39 2.30
N ARG A 37 1.55 8.47 1.00
CA ARG A 37 0.22 8.44 0.38
C ARG A 37 0.17 7.30 -0.61
N VAL A 38 -0.71 6.33 -0.35
CA VAL A 38 -0.77 5.08 -1.11
C VAL A 38 -2.01 5.09 -2.01
N LYS A 39 -1.80 4.80 -3.29
CA LYS A 39 -2.86 4.37 -4.22
C LYS A 39 -2.72 2.85 -4.41
N VAL A 40 -3.83 2.14 -4.36
CA VAL A 40 -3.84 0.67 -4.43
C VAL A 40 -4.51 0.21 -5.72
N ALA A 41 -3.95 -0.82 -6.34
CA ALA A 41 -4.53 -1.54 -7.46
C ALA A 41 -4.42 -3.06 -7.27
N ASN A 42 -5.32 -3.81 -7.92
CA ASN A 42 -5.34 -5.27 -7.82
C ASN A 42 -4.44 -5.94 -8.87
N ASP A 43 -4.06 -5.21 -9.92
CA ASP A 43 -3.17 -5.63 -10.99
C ASP A 43 -2.47 -4.40 -11.61
N TYR A 44 -1.71 -4.61 -12.69
CA TYR A 44 -0.92 -3.57 -13.36
C TYR A 44 -1.65 -2.86 -14.52
N SER A 45 -2.93 -3.19 -14.74
CA SER A 45 -3.72 -2.68 -15.88
C SER A 45 -4.31 -1.30 -15.63
#